data_AF-A0A0F4ZEE4-F1
#
_entry.id   AF-A0A0F4ZEE4-F1
#
_cell.length_a   1.000
_cell.length_b   1.000
_cell.length_c   1.000
_cell.angle_alpha   90.00
_cell.angle_beta   90.00
_cell.angle_gamma   90.00
#
_symmetry.space_group_name_H-M   'P 1'
#
loop_
_entity.id
_entity.type
_entity.pdbx_description
1 polymer ?
#
loop_
_entity_poly.entity_id
_entity_poly.type
_entity_poly.pdbx_seq_one_letter_code
_entity_poly.pdbx_strand_id
1 'polypeptide(L)'
;MDQQAPEEFALEALSDIDSARGIVKAILHTIFFYRYFPTIEPHTQKFLDLRLPYVVDAELETMIDQHSAKLVRDLEIASTTSQTNLRSGAASPALPHQSASAKVAGASGDKLGNKRGIVKIQFFERRRRTGWIPRPDEEVCWESWVLKLSIAEPRNDIDRLKLQKAMSRSLLSSVVKITNYVTTNKSHIPPITTAVNTNPFPYRITVNPVESTWSNRLRMY
;
A
#
# COMPACT_ATOMS: atom_id res chain seq x y z
N MET A 1 25.79 1.03 -18.87
CA MET A 1 25.33 0.64 -17.54
C MET A 1 23.94 0.09 -17.73
N ASP A 2 23.78 -1.22 -17.58
CA ASP A 2 22.50 -1.89 -17.73
C ASP A 2 21.51 -1.35 -16.70
N GLN A 3 20.32 -0.98 -17.17
CA GLN A 3 19.25 -0.46 -16.34
C GLN A 3 18.63 -1.63 -15.58
N GLN A 4 19.29 -2.03 -14.49
CA GLN A 4 18.74 -2.99 -13.53
C GLN A 4 17.36 -2.46 -13.11
N ALA A 5 16.31 -3.26 -13.28
CA ALA A 5 14.99 -2.88 -12.79
C ALA A 5 15.10 -2.60 -11.28
N PRO A 6 14.52 -1.49 -10.78
CA PRO A 6 14.60 -1.16 -9.36
C PRO A 6 14.02 -2.32 -8.54
N GLU A 7 14.74 -2.69 -7.48
CA GLU A 7 14.27 -3.73 -6.57
C GLU A 7 12.94 -3.29 -5.94
N GLU A 8 11.94 -4.17 -5.98
CA GLU A 8 10.63 -3.92 -5.42
C GLU A 8 10.52 -4.56 -4.03
N PHE A 9 10.34 -3.74 -3.01
CA PHE A 9 10.25 -4.19 -1.64
C PHE A 9 8.80 -4.26 -1.15
N ALA A 10 8.34 -5.46 -0.81
CA ALA A 10 6.96 -5.70 -0.39
C ALA A 10 6.78 -5.61 1.13
N LEU A 11 5.78 -4.85 1.55
CA LEU A 11 5.29 -4.72 2.91
C LEU A 11 3.87 -5.28 3.00
N GLU A 12 3.53 -5.82 4.17
CA GLU A 12 2.20 -6.35 4.43
C GLU A 12 1.69 -5.81 5.76
N ALA A 13 0.47 -5.29 5.75
CA ALA A 13 -0.20 -4.79 6.93
C ALA A 13 -1.64 -5.30 7.00
N LEU A 14 -2.12 -5.49 8.22
CA LEU A 14 -3.49 -5.89 8.54
C LEU A 14 -4.21 -4.70 9.18
N SER A 15 -5.45 -4.46 8.78
CA SER A 15 -6.28 -3.39 9.34
C SER A 15 -7.75 -3.80 9.48
N ASP A 16 -8.52 -3.10 10.31
CA ASP A 16 -9.95 -2.87 10.05
C ASP A 16 -10.12 -1.65 9.12
N ILE A 17 -11.34 -1.40 8.63
CA ILE A 17 -11.59 -0.29 7.71
C ILE A 17 -11.36 1.08 8.36
N ASP A 18 -11.72 1.23 9.64
CA ASP A 18 -11.62 2.49 10.39
C ASP A 18 -10.15 2.91 10.58
N SER A 19 -9.26 1.95 10.79
CA SER A 19 -7.83 2.16 11.02
C SER A 19 -7.00 2.16 9.74
N ALA A 20 -7.59 1.79 8.59
CA ALA A 20 -6.87 1.57 7.34
C ALA A 20 -6.09 2.80 6.89
N ARG A 21 -6.73 3.98 6.96
CA ARG A 21 -6.08 5.26 6.64
C ARG A 21 -4.87 5.49 7.54
N GLY A 22 -5.03 5.31 8.85
CA GLY A 22 -3.98 5.53 9.84
C GLY A 22 -2.77 4.61 9.65
N ILE A 23 -3.00 3.32 9.37
CA ILE A 23 -1.93 2.36 9.08
C ILE A 23 -1.12 2.77 7.85
N VAL A 24 -1.80 3.13 6.76
CA VAL A 24 -1.14 3.57 5.53
C VAL A 24 -0.31 4.83 5.78
N LYS A 25 -0.88 5.84 6.46
CA LYS A 25 -0.15 7.05 6.83
C LYS A 25 1.11 6.74 7.64
N ALA A 26 0.98 5.92 8.69
CA ALA A 26 2.08 5.53 9.56
C ALA A 26 3.24 4.88 8.79
N ILE A 27 2.92 3.94 7.89
CA ILE A 27 3.92 3.25 7.06
C ILE A 27 4.56 4.22 6.06
N LEU A 28 3.77 5.06 5.38
CA LEU A 28 4.28 6.02 4.40
C LEU A 28 5.22 7.04 5.05
N HIS A 29 4.83 7.67 6.16
CA HIS A 29 5.72 8.59 6.89
C HIS A 29 7.00 7.90 7.36
N THR A 30 6.94 6.63 7.74
CA THR A 30 8.14 5.86 8.10
C THR A 30 9.07 5.69 6.90
N ILE A 31 8.54 5.35 5.71
CA ILE A 31 9.36 5.23 4.48
C ILE A 31 9.97 6.60 4.13
N PHE A 32 9.16 7.66 4.11
CA PHE A 32 9.63 9.01 3.77
C PHE A 32 10.64 9.53 4.77
N PHE A 33 10.54 9.22 6.06
CA PHE A 33 11.59 9.60 7.02
C PHE A 33 12.99 9.13 6.61
N TYR A 34 13.10 7.98 5.94
CA TYR A 34 14.39 7.44 5.46
C TYR A 34 14.75 7.81 4.02
N ARG A 35 13.83 8.45 3.28
CA ARG A 35 13.92 8.66 1.82
C ARG A 35 13.55 10.07 1.36
N TYR A 36 13.18 10.95 2.28
CA TYR A 36 12.93 12.37 2.07
C TYR A 36 14.16 13.13 2.57
N PHE A 37 14.93 13.69 1.64
CA PHE A 37 16.25 14.28 1.92
C PHE A 37 16.30 15.81 2.14
N PRO A 38 15.21 16.57 2.23
CA PRO A 38 15.27 17.90 2.85
C PRO A 38 15.71 17.84 4.31
N THR A 39 16.11 18.99 4.86
CA THR A 39 16.27 19.10 6.31
C THR A 39 14.90 18.99 6.96
N ILE A 40 14.72 18.01 7.85
CA ILE A 40 13.48 17.78 8.59
C ILE A 40 13.72 17.91 10.09
N GLU A 41 12.71 18.39 10.82
CA GLU A 41 12.75 18.36 12.28
C GLU A 41 12.49 16.93 12.79
N PRO A 42 13.23 16.45 13.81
CA PRO A 42 12.94 15.18 14.44
C PRO A 42 11.54 15.19 15.07
N HIS A 43 10.63 14.40 14.52
CA HIS A 43 9.27 14.27 15.04
C HIS A 43 8.84 12.81 15.12
N THR A 44 7.99 12.50 16.10
CA THR A 44 7.39 11.17 16.23
C THR A 44 5.91 11.29 16.54
N GLN A 45 5.10 10.42 15.94
CA GLN A 45 3.67 10.36 16.18
C GLN A 45 3.27 8.99 16.74
N LYS A 46 2.36 8.99 17.72
CA LYS A 46 1.79 7.76 18.26
C LYS A 46 0.65 7.28 17.36
N PHE A 47 0.70 6.01 16.97
CA PHE A 47 -0.40 5.34 16.29
C PHE A 47 -0.47 3.89 16.76
N LEU A 48 -1.68 3.43 17.10
CA LEU A 48 -1.89 2.21 17.89
C LEU A 48 -1.04 2.25 19.18
N ASP A 49 -0.23 1.22 19.42
CA ASP A 49 0.72 1.08 20.53
C ASP A 49 2.16 1.43 20.14
N LEU A 50 2.37 1.99 18.95
CA LEU A 50 3.69 2.34 18.44
C LEU A 50 3.92 3.85 18.41
N ARG A 51 5.17 4.25 18.60
CA ARG A 51 5.66 5.62 18.34
C ARG A 51 6.58 5.55 17.14
N LEU A 52 6.17 6.21 16.05
CA LEU A 52 6.80 6.07 14.73
C LEU A 52 7.38 7.41 14.27
N PRO A 53 8.47 7.40 13.49
CA PRO A 53 9.00 8.62 12.91
C PRO A 53 7.96 9.25 11.99
N TYR A 54 7.94 10.58 11.98
CA TYR A 54 6.98 11.37 11.23
C TYR A 54 7.69 12.55 10.56
N VAL A 55 7.30 12.83 9.32
CA VAL A 55 7.87 13.93 8.52
C VAL A 55 6.87 15.08 8.52
N VAL A 56 7.27 16.21 9.11
CA VAL A 56 6.46 17.43 9.18
C VAL A 56 6.70 18.26 7.92
N ASP A 57 5.92 18.00 6.88
CA ASP A 57 5.96 18.70 5.59
C ASP A 57 4.56 18.74 5.00
N ALA A 58 4.00 19.95 4.80
CA ALA A 58 2.58 20.12 4.46
C ALA A 58 2.20 19.53 3.09
N GLU A 59 3.13 19.58 2.12
CA GLU A 59 2.89 19.03 0.78
C GLU A 59 2.88 17.51 0.82
N LEU A 60 3.88 16.92 1.49
CA LEU A 60 3.97 15.49 1.69
C LEU A 60 2.78 14.94 2.49
N GLU A 61 2.40 15.61 3.57
CA GLU A 61 1.23 15.26 4.40
C GLU A 61 -0.04 15.23 3.57
N THR A 62 -0.28 16.29 2.80
CA THR A 62 -1.45 16.39 1.92
C THR A 62 -1.46 15.26 0.90
N MET A 63 -0.32 14.95 0.29
CA MET A 63 -0.20 13.85 -0.67
C MET A 63 -0.49 12.49 -0.03
N ILE A 64 0.09 12.21 1.12
CA ILE A 64 -0.14 10.98 1.89
C ILE A 64 -1.62 10.86 2.28
N ASP A 65 -2.23 11.97 2.70
CA ASP A 65 -3.64 12.01 3.07
C ASP A 65 -4.58 11.74 1.88
N GLN A 66 -4.30 12.35 0.73
CA GLN A 66 -5.08 12.12 -0.48
C GLN A 66 -5.03 10.65 -0.93
N HIS A 67 -3.84 10.04 -0.95
CA HIS A 67 -3.67 8.66 -1.40
C HIS A 67 -4.25 7.65 -0.40
N SER A 68 -4.05 7.87 0.91
CA SER A 68 -4.65 7.02 1.94
C SER A 68 -6.18 7.11 1.94
N ALA A 69 -6.74 8.30 1.76
CA ALA A 69 -8.19 8.49 1.62
C ALA A 69 -8.74 7.85 0.34
N LYS A 70 -8.01 7.93 -0.78
CA LYS A 70 -8.37 7.24 -2.02
C LYS A 70 -8.40 5.73 -1.81
N LEU A 71 -7.42 5.15 -1.12
CA LEU A 71 -7.37 3.71 -0.85
C LEU A 71 -8.61 3.25 -0.07
N VAL A 72 -8.97 3.96 1.01
CA VAL A 72 -10.15 3.63 1.82
C VAL A 72 -11.43 3.69 0.98
N ARG A 73 -11.59 4.74 0.17
CA ARG A 73 -12.73 4.85 -0.75
C ARG A 73 -12.79 3.67 -1.73
N ASP A 74 -11.67 3.29 -2.34
CA ASP A 74 -11.62 2.16 -3.27
C ASP A 74 -11.99 0.83 -2.56
N LEU A 75 -11.56 0.64 -1.30
CA LEU A 75 -11.91 -0.52 -0.48
C LEU A 75 -13.40 -0.57 -0.13
N GLU A 76 -14.03 0.57 0.14
CA GLU A 76 -15.47 0.69 0.40
C GLU A 76 -16.27 0.39 -0.86
N ILE A 77 -15.88 0.93 -2.02
CA ILE A 77 -16.56 0.67 -3.30
C ILE A 77 -16.53 -0.82 -3.66
N ALA A 78 -15.37 -1.47 -3.51
CA ALA A 78 -15.23 -2.90 -3.77
C ALA A 78 -16.15 -3.76 -2.88
N SER A 79 -16.52 -3.25 -1.69
CA SER A 79 -17.45 -3.93 -0.80
C SER A 79 -18.90 -3.90 -1.29
N THR A 80 -19.34 -2.77 -1.86
CA THR A 80 -20.72 -2.60 -2.35
C THR A 80 -20.99 -3.46 -3.59
N THR A 81 -20.03 -3.54 -4.52
CA THR A 81 -20.17 -4.35 -5.75
C THR A 81 -20.28 -5.86 -5.47
N SER A 82 -19.72 -6.33 -4.36
CA SER A 82 -19.79 -7.74 -3.96
C SER A 82 -21.17 -8.14 -3.42
N GLN A 83 -21.94 -7.18 -2.88
CA GLN A 83 -23.27 -7.43 -2.29
C GLN A 83 -24.41 -7.36 -3.31
N THR A 84 -24.28 -6.56 -4.38
CA THR A 84 -25.34 -6.39 -5.40
C THR A 84 -25.51 -7.61 -6.31
N ASN A 85 -24.44 -8.36 -6.59
CA ASN A 85 -24.50 -9.58 -7.43
C ASN A 85 -25.25 -10.76 -6.77
N LEU A 86 -25.55 -10.69 -5.47
CA LEU A 86 -26.32 -11.73 -4.76
C LEU A 86 -27.82 -11.44 -4.69
N ARG A 87 -28.27 -10.24 -5.08
CA ARG A 87 -29.68 -9.81 -4.94
C ARG A 87 -30.50 -9.85 -6.23
N SER A 88 -29.90 -10.12 -7.39
CA SER A 88 -30.61 -10.17 -8.69
C SER A 88 -31.15 -11.56 -9.07
N GLY A 89 -31.32 -12.47 -8.11
CA GLY A 89 -31.92 -13.80 -8.32
C GLY A 89 -33.29 -13.94 -7.68
N ALA A 90 -34.35 -13.46 -8.33
CA ALA A 90 -35.74 -13.78 -8.04
C ALA A 90 -36.49 -13.84 -9.38
N ALA A 91 -37.35 -14.80 -9.73
CA ALA A 91 -37.91 -15.97 -9.05
C ALA A 91 -38.50 -16.91 -10.13
N SER A 92 -38.61 -18.22 -9.87
CA SER A 92 -39.74 -19.04 -10.33
C SER A 92 -39.83 -20.37 -9.55
N PRO A 93 -41.04 -20.95 -9.40
CA PRO A 93 -41.36 -21.87 -8.30
C PRO A 93 -41.44 -23.34 -8.74
N ALA A 94 -41.07 -24.27 -7.84
CA ALA A 94 -41.56 -25.65 -7.88
C ALA A 94 -41.43 -26.33 -6.50
N LEU A 95 -42.45 -27.11 -6.15
CA LEU A 95 -42.75 -27.80 -4.88
C LEU A 95 -42.11 -29.23 -4.82
N PRO A 96 -42.25 -30.01 -3.72
CA PRO A 96 -41.15 -30.72 -3.07
C PRO A 96 -41.15 -32.26 -3.22
N HIS A 97 -40.01 -32.91 -2.97
CA HIS A 97 -39.99 -34.28 -2.45
C HIS A 97 -38.70 -34.62 -1.65
N GLN A 98 -38.94 -35.00 -0.39
CA GLN A 98 -38.26 -35.92 0.54
C GLN A 98 -36.74 -36.25 0.51
N SER A 99 -36.21 -36.19 1.75
CA SER A 99 -35.36 -37.15 2.50
C SER A 99 -33.82 -37.18 2.38
N ALA A 100 -33.23 -37.05 3.57
CA ALA A 100 -32.00 -37.65 4.12
C ALA A 100 -30.61 -37.23 3.57
N SER A 101 -29.83 -36.54 4.42
CA SER A 101 -28.78 -37.18 5.24
C SER A 101 -27.85 -36.11 5.82
N ALA A 102 -27.84 -35.99 7.15
CA ALA A 102 -26.99 -35.05 7.86
C ALA A 102 -25.55 -35.58 7.89
N LYS A 103 -24.64 -34.92 7.15
CA LYS A 103 -23.20 -34.98 7.41
C LYS A 103 -22.78 -33.72 8.14
N VAL A 104 -22.53 -33.87 9.43
CA VAL A 104 -21.80 -32.91 10.26
C VAL A 104 -20.34 -32.96 9.79
N ALA A 105 -19.92 -31.94 9.04
CA ALA A 105 -18.51 -31.65 8.79
C ALA A 105 -18.21 -30.28 9.39
N GLY A 106 -17.46 -30.32 10.49
CA GLY A 106 -16.91 -29.14 11.14
C GLY A 106 -15.78 -28.50 10.34
N ALA A 107 -15.32 -27.38 10.88
CA ALA A 107 -14.24 -26.51 10.43
C ALA A 107 -14.61 -25.56 9.28
N SER A 108 -15.27 -24.48 9.68
CA SER A 108 -15.40 -23.21 8.97
C SER A 108 -14.03 -22.65 8.59
N GLY A 109 -13.52 -23.07 7.44
CA GLY A 109 -12.36 -22.46 6.79
C GLY A 109 -12.75 -21.10 6.19
N ASP A 110 -12.00 -20.08 6.60
CA ASP A 110 -11.87 -18.74 6.04
C ASP A 110 -12.58 -18.50 4.70
N LYS A 111 -13.76 -17.89 4.79
CA LYS A 111 -14.27 -16.97 3.77
C LYS A 111 -14.50 -15.61 4.42
N LEU A 112 -13.43 -15.06 5.00
CA LEU A 112 -13.35 -13.62 5.19
C LEU A 112 -13.21 -13.04 3.79
N GLY A 113 -14.22 -12.32 3.32
CA GLY A 113 -14.13 -11.57 2.07
C GLY A 113 -13.05 -10.52 2.23
N ASN A 114 -11.79 -10.90 1.99
CA ASN A 114 -10.64 -10.08 2.33
C ASN A 114 -10.58 -8.92 1.33
N LYS A 115 -11.18 -7.78 1.72
CA LYS A 115 -10.93 -6.52 1.02
C LYS A 115 -9.43 -6.27 1.11
N ARG A 116 -8.81 -6.03 -0.03
CA ARG A 116 -7.37 -5.84 -0.14
C ARG A 116 -7.10 -4.59 -0.94
N GLY A 117 -6.08 -3.88 -0.53
CA GLY A 117 -5.64 -2.65 -1.16
C GLY A 117 -4.13 -2.67 -1.34
N ILE A 118 -3.65 -1.98 -2.37
CA ILE A 118 -2.22 -1.87 -2.64
C ILE A 118 -1.84 -0.39 -2.73
N VAL A 119 -0.77 0.00 -2.05
CA VAL A 119 -0.15 1.32 -2.21
C VAL A 119 1.29 1.11 -2.64
N LYS A 120 1.66 1.67 -3.80
CA LYS A 120 3.01 1.62 -4.34
C LYS A 120 3.67 2.98 -4.21
N ILE A 121 4.90 3.01 -3.73
CA ILE A 121 5.75 4.20 -3.62
C ILE A 121 6.97 3.98 -4.48
N GLN A 122 7.37 4.99 -5.24
CA GLN A 122 8.54 4.93 -6.11
C GLN A 122 9.36 6.20 -5.93
N PHE A 123 10.68 6.04 -5.90
CA PHE A 123 11.64 7.14 -5.87
C PHE A 123 12.45 7.15 -7.17
N PHE A 124 12.68 8.35 -7.70
CA PHE A 124 13.28 8.56 -9.01
C PHE A 124 14.52 9.45 -8.93
N GLU A 125 15.38 9.31 -9.92
CA GLU A 125 16.54 10.16 -10.18
C GLU A 125 16.29 10.90 -11.50
N ARG A 126 16.44 12.22 -11.51
CA ARG A 126 16.44 13.00 -12.76
C ARG A 126 17.82 12.90 -13.41
N ARG A 127 17.90 12.18 -14.52
CA ARG A 127 19.12 12.07 -15.32
C ARG A 127 19.05 13.00 -16.50
N ARG A 128 19.99 13.94 -16.55
CA ARG A 128 20.27 14.72 -17.76
C ARG A 128 20.95 13.82 -18.77
N ARG A 129 20.36 13.67 -19.95
CA ARG A 129 21.05 13.00 -21.06
C ARG A 129 22.01 13.97 -21.71
N THR A 130 23.31 13.78 -21.51
CA THR A 130 24.35 14.51 -22.26
C THR A 130 24.41 13.97 -23.69
N GLY A 131 24.18 14.84 -24.67
CA GLY A 131 24.29 14.53 -26.09
C GLY A 131 24.17 15.79 -26.93
N TRP A 132 24.56 15.70 -28.20
CA TRP A 132 24.49 16.79 -29.19
C TRP A 132 23.06 17.22 -29.55
N ILE A 133 22.06 16.42 -29.16
CA ILE A 133 20.63 16.71 -29.31
C ILE A 133 20.05 16.96 -27.91
N PRO A 134 19.41 18.12 -27.67
CA PRO A 134 18.64 18.35 -26.45
C PRO A 134 17.55 17.29 -26.35
N ARG A 135 17.64 16.42 -25.33
CA ARG A 135 16.60 15.46 -24.99
C ARG A 135 15.98 15.88 -23.66
N PRO A 136 14.69 15.60 -23.44
CA PRO A 136 14.06 15.84 -22.15
C PRO A 136 14.77 15.02 -21.06
N ASP A 137 14.79 15.59 -19.86
CA ASP A 137 15.30 14.91 -18.66
C ASP A 137 14.53 13.59 -18.45
N GLU A 138 15.27 12.54 -18.10
CA GLU A 138 14.71 11.21 -17.84
C GLU A 138 14.57 10.98 -16.34
N GLU A 139 13.42 10.48 -15.90
CA GLU A 139 13.23 10.03 -14.52
C GLU A 139 13.43 8.50 -14.45
N VAL A 140 14.50 8.09 -13.78
CA VAL A 140 14.82 6.66 -13.57
C VAL A 140 14.44 6.26 -12.15
N CYS A 141 13.53 5.29 -12.02
CA CYS A 141 13.15 4.75 -10.71
C CYS A 141 14.33 3.96 -10.13
N TRP A 142 14.78 4.32 -8.92
CA TRP A 142 15.89 3.66 -8.23
C TRP A 142 15.45 2.85 -7.01
N GLU A 143 14.24 3.08 -6.49
CA GLU A 143 13.69 2.30 -5.38
C GLU A 143 12.16 2.23 -5.46
N SER A 144 11.58 1.07 -5.14
CA SER A 144 10.13 0.90 -5.10
C SER A 144 9.66 0.10 -3.88
N TRP A 145 8.61 0.60 -3.24
CA TRP A 145 7.93 -0.04 -2.11
C TRP A 145 6.50 -0.40 -2.47
N VAL A 146 6.04 -1.59 -2.09
CA VAL A 146 4.67 -2.04 -2.31
C VAL A 146 4.06 -2.46 -0.99
N LEU A 147 3.15 -1.63 -0.46
CA LEU A 147 2.35 -1.95 0.71
C LEU A 147 1.07 -2.69 0.29
N LYS A 148 0.94 -3.94 0.73
CA LYS A 148 -0.28 -4.73 0.61
C LYS A 148 -1.06 -4.63 1.93
N LEU A 149 -2.22 -4.00 1.87
CA LEU A 149 -3.13 -3.86 3.00
C LEU A 149 -4.24 -4.91 2.91
N SER A 150 -4.40 -5.72 3.95
CA SER A 150 -5.54 -6.64 4.09
C SER A 150 -6.51 -6.10 5.14
N ILE A 151 -7.80 -6.06 4.80
CA ILE A 151 -8.86 -5.63 5.72
C ILE A 151 -9.53 -6.84 6.33
N ALA A 152 -9.63 -6.84 7.66
CA ALA A 152 -10.39 -7.81 8.42
C ALA A 152 -11.62 -7.15 9.06
N GLU A 153 -12.73 -7.88 9.05
CA GLU A 153 -13.99 -7.46 9.66
C GLU A 153 -14.22 -8.29 10.94
N PRO A 154 -14.07 -7.69 12.14
CA PRO A 154 -14.32 -8.40 13.39
C PRO A 154 -15.82 -8.69 13.55
N ARG A 155 -16.18 -9.91 13.97
CA ARG A 155 -17.59 -10.35 14.10
C ARG A 155 -18.19 -10.10 15.47
N ASN A 156 -17.34 -9.90 16.48
CA ASN A 156 -17.72 -9.69 17.88
C ASN A 156 -16.58 -8.94 18.60
N ASP A 157 -16.80 -8.58 19.87
CA ASP A 157 -15.82 -7.83 20.67
C ASP A 157 -14.51 -8.59 20.91
N ILE A 158 -14.57 -9.92 21.07
CA ILE A 158 -13.39 -10.77 21.25
C ILE A 158 -12.51 -10.72 20.00
N ASP A 159 -13.11 -10.81 18.81
CA ASP A 159 -12.41 -10.73 17.54
C ASP A 159 -11.83 -9.33 17.31
N ARG A 160 -12.53 -8.27 17.72
CA ARG A 160 -12.04 -6.88 17.66
C ARG A 160 -10.76 -6.70 18.49
N LEU A 161 -10.73 -7.24 19.71
CA LEU A 161 -9.53 -7.18 20.57
C LEU A 161 -8.36 -7.98 19.99
N LYS A 162 -8.62 -9.14 19.40
CA LYS A 162 -7.60 -9.95 18.70
C LYS A 162 -7.07 -9.22 17.48
N LEU A 163 -7.97 -8.62 16.68
CA LEU A 163 -7.61 -7.86 15.49
C LEU A 163 -6.76 -6.65 15.84
N GLN A 164 -7.12 -5.88 16.87
CA GLN A 164 -6.33 -4.74 17.33
C GLN A 164 -4.87 -5.11 17.63
N LYS A 165 -4.64 -6.22 18.35
CA LYS A 165 -3.29 -6.74 18.62
C LYS A 165 -2.59 -7.20 17.34
N ALA A 166 -3.34 -7.80 16.40
CA ALA A 166 -2.79 -8.25 15.12
C ALA A 166 -2.40 -7.06 14.22
N MET A 167 -3.20 -6.00 14.17
CA MET A 167 -2.90 -4.76 13.44
C MET A 167 -1.60 -4.14 13.92
N SER A 168 -1.48 -3.93 15.24
CA SER A 168 -0.26 -3.44 15.90
C SER A 168 0.98 -4.24 15.51
N ARG A 169 0.93 -5.57 15.65
CA ARG A 169 2.06 -6.45 15.31
C ARG A 169 2.41 -6.40 13.82
N SER A 170 1.41 -6.32 12.94
CA SER A 170 1.65 -6.22 11.49
C SER A 170 2.30 -4.89 11.11
N LEU A 171 1.88 -3.79 11.76
CA LEU A 171 2.49 -2.46 11.59
C LEU A 171 3.93 -2.45 12.08
N LEU A 172 4.19 -2.98 13.29
CA LEU A 172 5.54 -3.11 13.83
C LEU A 172 6.45 -3.92 12.90
N SER A 173 5.95 -5.06 12.40
CA SER A 173 6.67 -5.90 11.44
C SER A 173 7.06 -5.12 10.18
N SER A 174 6.12 -4.34 9.61
CA SER A 174 6.40 -3.49 8.45
C SER A 174 7.45 -2.41 8.75
N VAL A 175 7.39 -1.76 9.92
CA VAL A 175 8.35 -0.73 10.33
C VAL A 175 9.75 -1.29 10.53
N VAL A 176 9.87 -2.47 11.15
CA VAL A 176 11.14 -3.18 11.30
C VAL A 176 11.69 -3.58 9.94
N LYS A 177 10.85 -4.08 9.02
CA LYS A 177 11.25 -4.39 7.64
C LYS A 177 11.79 -3.17 6.91
N ILE A 178 11.11 -2.02 7.00
CA ILE A 178 11.58 -0.76 6.43
C ILE A 178 12.95 -0.43 7.00
N THR A 179 13.07 -0.36 8.32
CA THR A 179 14.31 0.04 9.01
C THR A 179 15.48 -0.86 8.66
N ASN A 180 15.27 -2.17 8.60
CA ASN A 180 16.30 -3.12 8.20
C ASN A 180 16.72 -2.87 6.74
N TYR A 181 15.75 -2.81 5.81
CA TYR A 181 16.04 -2.63 4.40
C TYR A 181 16.80 -1.32 4.12
N VAL A 182 16.34 -0.20 4.67
CA VAL A 182 17.00 1.11 4.44
C VAL A 182 18.38 1.21 5.09
N THR A 183 18.63 0.42 6.14
CA THR A 183 19.92 0.39 6.83
C THR A 183 20.93 -0.46 6.08
N THR A 184 20.51 -1.59 5.50
CA THR A 184 21.40 -2.52 4.77
C THR A 184 21.56 -2.16 3.29
N ASN A 185 20.59 -1.47 2.70
CA ASN A 185 20.59 -1.09 1.29
C ASN A 185 20.72 0.44 1.16
N LYS A 186 21.97 0.89 1.03
CA LYS A 186 22.31 2.32 0.85
C LYS A 186 23.06 2.61 -0.45
N SER A 187 23.70 1.59 -1.03
CA SER A 187 24.57 1.74 -2.21
C SER A 187 23.81 2.09 -3.49
N HIS A 188 22.51 1.85 -3.54
CA HIS A 188 21.65 2.15 -4.68
C HIS A 188 21.04 3.56 -4.64
N ILE A 189 21.23 4.31 -3.54
CA ILE A 189 20.77 5.70 -3.43
C ILE A 189 21.64 6.57 -4.35
N PRO A 190 21.06 7.30 -5.32
CA PRO A 190 21.84 8.12 -6.25
C PRO A 190 22.60 9.25 -5.53
N PRO A 191 23.71 9.75 -6.10
CA PRO A 191 24.39 10.93 -5.56
C PRO A 191 23.50 12.18 -5.59
N ILE A 192 23.50 12.95 -4.50
CA ILE A 192 22.82 14.26 -4.47
C ILE A 192 23.71 15.28 -5.19
N THR A 193 23.29 15.71 -6.37
CA THR A 193 24.05 16.63 -7.24
C THR A 193 23.64 18.09 -7.12
N THR A 194 22.58 18.39 -6.35
CA THR A 194 21.98 19.72 -6.25
C THR A 194 21.98 20.19 -4.80
N ALA A 195 22.44 21.41 -4.54
CA ALA A 195 22.56 22.00 -3.19
C ALA A 195 21.32 22.77 -2.72
N VAL A 196 20.14 22.51 -3.31
CA VAL A 196 18.90 23.21 -2.97
C VAL A 196 18.23 22.52 -1.78
N ASN A 197 17.67 23.28 -0.83
CA ASN A 197 16.92 22.77 0.33
C ASN A 197 15.53 22.21 -0.06
N THR A 198 15.47 21.45 -1.16
CA THR A 198 14.28 20.79 -1.70
C THR A 198 14.62 19.32 -1.92
N ASN A 199 13.62 18.45 -1.87
CA ASN A 199 13.86 17.01 -2.01
C ASN A 199 14.47 16.68 -3.40
N PRO A 200 15.70 16.13 -3.47
CA PRO A 200 16.42 15.93 -4.73
C PRO A 200 15.87 14.77 -5.58
N PHE A 201 15.13 13.85 -4.96
CA PHE A 201 14.61 12.66 -5.63
C PHE A 201 13.10 12.75 -5.79
N PRO A 202 12.56 12.91 -7.02
CA PRO A 202 11.13 12.85 -7.24
C PRO A 202 10.54 11.53 -6.73
N TYR A 203 9.26 11.56 -6.36
CA TYR A 203 8.56 10.38 -5.87
C TYR A 203 7.14 10.31 -6.41
N ARG A 204 6.57 9.11 -6.41
CA ARG A 204 5.18 8.87 -6.84
C ARG A 204 4.51 7.85 -5.94
N ILE A 205 3.30 8.17 -5.50
CA ILE A 205 2.42 7.25 -4.79
C ILE A 205 1.33 6.80 -5.77
N THR A 206 1.08 5.50 -5.86
CA THR A 206 0.01 4.93 -6.68
C THR A 206 -0.85 4.01 -5.82
N VAL A 207 -2.18 4.20 -5.88
CA VAL A 207 -3.16 3.39 -5.14
C VAL A 207 -3.83 2.43 -6.09
N ASN A 208 -3.85 1.15 -5.71
CA ASN A 208 -4.36 0.03 -6.50
C ASN A 208 -3.83 0.09 -7.95
N PRO A 209 -2.50 0.05 -8.13
CA PRO A 209 -1.93 0.05 -9.47
C PRO A 209 -2.53 -1.10 -10.26
N VAL A 210 -3.15 -0.79 -11.40
CA VAL A 210 -3.52 -1.81 -12.38
C VAL A 210 -2.21 -2.50 -12.77
N GLU A 211 -2.14 -3.83 -12.66
CA GLU A 211 -1.03 -4.57 -13.23
C GLU A 211 -0.85 -4.04 -14.64
N SER A 212 0.31 -3.46 -14.92
CA SER A 212 0.64 -2.98 -16.25
C SER A 212 0.87 -4.22 -17.09
N THR A 213 -0.21 -4.91 -17.47
CA THR A 213 -0.16 -5.97 -18.45
C THR A 213 0.32 -5.29 -19.72
N TRP A 214 1.57 -5.57 -20.09
CA TRP A 214 2.14 -5.20 -21.38
C TRP A 214 1.24 -5.63 -22.57
N SER A 215 0.22 -6.45 -22.31
CA SER A 215 -0.87 -6.91 -23.18
C SER A 215 -1.71 -5.81 -23.85
N ASN A 216 -1.89 -4.63 -23.26
CA ASN A 216 -2.74 -3.59 -23.89
C ASN A 216 -2.02 -2.72 -24.93
N ARG A 217 -0.68 -2.77 -25.02
CA ARG A 217 0.07 -2.00 -26.02
C ARG A 217 0.38 -2.75 -27.31
N LEU A 218 0.30 -4.08 -27.33
CA LEU A 218 0.49 -4.88 -28.56
C LEU A 218 -0.78 -5.03 -29.41
N ARG A 219 -1.92 -4.46 -28.97
CA ARG A 219 -3.19 -4.52 -29.72
C ARG A 219 -3.46 -3.25 -30.54
N MET A 220 -2.52 -2.33 -30.60
CA MET A 220 -2.63 -1.02 -31.25
C MET A 220 -1.54 -0.78 -32.31
N TYR A 221 -0.91 -1.84 -32.82
CA TYR A 221 -0.10 -1.81 -34.03
C TYR A 221 -0.37 -3.05 -34.88
#